data_AF-A0A3D3PK21-F1
#
_entry.id   AF-A0A3D3PK21-F1
#
_cell.length_a   1.000
_cell.length_b   1.000
_cell.length_c   1.000
_cell.angle_alpha   90.00
_cell.angle_beta   90.00
_cell.angle_gamma   90.00
#
_symmetry.space_group_name_H-M   'P 1'
#
loop_
_entity.id
_entity.type
_entity.pdbx_description
1 polymer ?
#
loop_
_entity_poly.entity_id
_entity_poly.type
_entity_poly.pdbx_seq_one_letter_code
_entity_poly.pdbx_strand_id
1 'polypeptide(L)'
;MRHHLLTAVTLMLCATTLQAKDIRIAHVYDKTGPLEAYAKQTQVGLMMGLEYATGGTMQVGGNKLVVIEKDTQGKPDVGKSQLAAAYADDKADIAVGPTSSGVALAMLPVAEEYKKILLVEPAVADSITGDKWNRYIFRTGRNSSQDAIANAVALDKPGVTIATLAQDYAFGRDGVKAFRDALKHAKIVHEEYLPTSTTDFTAGAQRLFDSLKDKPGRKIIFIIWAGAGNPFKIADLDPKRYGIEIATGGNILPAMAAYKNFPGMEGATYYYFGIPKNPVNDWLVSE
;
A
#
# COMPACT_ATOMS: atom_id res chain seq x y z
N MET A 1 -80.36 -6.74 38.54
CA MET A 1 -78.88 -6.75 38.56
C MET A 1 -78.42 -6.96 37.12
N ARG A 2 -77.86 -5.92 36.47
CA ARG A 2 -77.44 -5.95 35.06
C ARG A 2 -75.97 -6.36 34.99
N HIS A 3 -75.69 -7.46 34.29
CA HIS A 3 -74.33 -7.90 33.96
C HIS A 3 -73.82 -7.11 32.75
N HIS A 4 -72.73 -6.35 32.93
CA HIS A 4 -71.94 -5.80 31.84
C HIS A 4 -70.63 -6.61 31.77
N LEU A 5 -70.48 -7.45 30.74
CA LEU A 5 -69.18 -8.02 30.38
C LEU A 5 -68.43 -6.98 29.53
N LEU A 6 -67.30 -6.48 30.04
CA LEU A 6 -66.33 -5.74 29.24
C LEU A 6 -65.41 -6.72 28.53
N THR A 7 -65.39 -6.65 27.19
CA THR A 7 -64.41 -7.35 26.35
C THR A 7 -63.14 -6.51 26.28
N ALA A 8 -62.04 -7.00 26.87
CA ALA A 8 -60.73 -6.39 26.74
C ALA A 8 -60.10 -6.79 25.38
N VAL A 9 -59.88 -5.82 24.50
CA VAL A 9 -59.13 -6.00 23.26
C VAL A 9 -57.66 -5.72 23.57
N THR A 10 -56.85 -6.78 23.63
CA THR A 10 -55.41 -6.67 23.80
C THR A 10 -54.78 -6.28 22.47
N LEU A 11 -54.28 -5.04 22.37
CA LEU A 11 -53.54 -4.56 21.20
C LEU A 11 -52.17 -5.25 21.18
N MET A 12 -52.00 -6.24 20.31
CA MET A 12 -50.71 -6.92 20.10
C MET A 12 -49.82 -6.00 19.25
N LEU A 13 -48.92 -5.23 19.89
CA LEU A 13 -47.87 -4.52 19.18
C LEU A 13 -46.90 -5.55 18.58
N CYS A 14 -47.01 -5.81 17.28
CA CYS A 14 -45.92 -6.40 16.51
C CYS A 14 -44.76 -5.40 16.50
N ALA A 15 -43.85 -5.51 17.47
CA ALA A 15 -42.53 -4.94 17.34
C ALA A 15 -41.81 -5.71 16.22
N THR A 16 -41.75 -5.13 15.03
CA THR A 16 -40.81 -5.57 13.99
C THR A 16 -39.40 -5.39 14.53
N THR A 17 -38.83 -6.43 15.10
CA THR A 17 -37.39 -6.49 15.37
C THR A 17 -36.70 -6.41 14.02
N LEU A 18 -36.05 -5.28 13.73
CA LEU A 18 -35.18 -5.15 12.57
C LEU A 18 -34.12 -6.26 12.71
N GLN A 19 -34.23 -7.31 11.90
CA GLN A 19 -33.34 -8.46 12.01
C GLN A 19 -31.93 -8.00 11.60
N ALA A 20 -31.01 -7.99 12.56
CA ALA A 20 -29.60 -7.73 12.30
C ALA A 20 -29.12 -8.63 11.16
N LYS A 21 -28.59 -8.02 10.09
CA LYS A 21 -28.03 -8.73 8.95
C LYS A 21 -26.52 -8.59 9.02
N ASP A 22 -25.80 -9.71 9.14
CA ASP A 22 -24.33 -9.69 9.09
C ASP A 22 -23.81 -8.85 7.91
N ILE A 23 -22.83 -7.99 8.19
CA ILE A 23 -22.03 -7.31 7.17
C ILE A 23 -20.82 -8.20 6.87
N ARG A 24 -20.77 -8.73 5.67
CA ARG A 24 -19.76 -9.69 5.22
C ARG A 24 -18.64 -8.97 4.47
N ILE A 25 -17.42 -9.08 4.98
CA ILE A 25 -16.22 -8.46 4.41
C ILE A 25 -15.31 -9.58 3.91
N ALA A 26 -15.08 -9.65 2.60
CA ALA A 26 -14.12 -10.60 2.05
C ALA A 26 -12.71 -10.01 2.07
N HIS A 27 -11.77 -10.62 2.77
CA HIS A 27 -10.35 -10.30 2.63
C HIS A 27 -9.75 -11.25 1.59
N VAL A 28 -9.53 -10.75 0.37
CA VAL A 28 -9.03 -11.50 -0.79
C VAL A 28 -7.58 -11.14 -1.00
N TYR A 29 -6.67 -11.96 -0.50
CA TYR A 29 -5.28 -11.59 -0.28
C TYR A 29 -4.30 -12.74 -0.49
N ASP A 30 -3.01 -12.43 -0.59
CA ASP A 30 -1.96 -13.38 -0.96
C ASP A 30 -1.49 -14.19 0.27
N LYS A 31 -2.45 -14.85 0.94
CA LYS A 31 -2.26 -15.57 2.22
C LYS A 31 -1.13 -16.60 2.13
N THR A 32 -0.94 -17.21 0.96
CA THR A 32 0.22 -18.06 0.68
C THR A 32 1.05 -17.54 -0.49
N GLY A 33 2.31 -17.99 -0.57
CA GLY A 33 3.23 -17.63 -1.65
C GLY A 33 4.27 -16.57 -1.23
N PRO A 34 4.94 -15.94 -2.21
CA PRO A 34 6.10 -15.07 -1.94
C PRO A 34 5.80 -13.81 -1.11
N LEU A 35 4.52 -13.42 -1.00
CA LEU A 35 4.07 -12.22 -0.31
C LEU A 35 3.36 -12.52 1.03
N GLU A 36 3.44 -13.77 1.53
CA GLU A 36 2.76 -14.22 2.76
C GLU A 36 3.04 -13.31 3.97
N ALA A 37 4.28 -12.89 4.16
CA ALA A 37 4.64 -12.04 5.29
C ALA A 37 3.90 -10.69 5.28
N TYR A 38 3.67 -10.12 4.09
CA TYR A 38 2.88 -8.90 3.92
C TYR A 38 1.39 -9.17 4.15
N ALA A 39 0.89 -10.25 3.54
CA ALA A 39 -0.50 -10.67 3.65
C ALA A 39 -0.93 -10.89 5.12
N LYS A 40 -0.06 -11.52 5.92
CA LYS A 40 -0.27 -11.70 7.36
C LYS A 40 -0.37 -10.37 8.10
N GLN A 41 0.48 -9.38 7.78
CA GLN A 41 0.42 -8.05 8.38
C GLN A 41 -0.87 -7.31 7.99
N THR A 42 -1.31 -7.40 6.73
CA THR A 42 -2.59 -6.82 6.29
C THR A 42 -3.77 -7.46 7.01
N GLN A 43 -3.78 -8.79 7.19
CA GLN A 43 -4.83 -9.48 7.94
C GLN A 43 -4.87 -9.04 9.41
N VAL A 44 -3.71 -8.96 10.07
CA VAL A 44 -3.62 -8.47 11.46
C VAL A 44 -4.14 -7.03 11.55
N GLY A 45 -3.67 -6.14 10.68
CA GLY A 45 -4.09 -4.74 10.66
C GLY A 45 -5.58 -4.56 10.38
N LEU A 46 -6.16 -5.35 9.48
CA LEU A 46 -7.60 -5.34 9.21
C LEU A 46 -8.39 -5.74 10.46
N MET A 47 -8.02 -6.85 11.11
CA MET A 47 -8.74 -7.32 12.29
C MET A 47 -8.63 -6.35 13.47
N MET A 48 -7.42 -5.85 13.76
CA MET A 48 -7.20 -4.84 14.81
C MET A 48 -7.94 -3.53 14.50
N GLY A 49 -7.97 -3.10 13.23
CA GLY A 49 -8.71 -1.92 12.81
C GLY A 49 -10.22 -2.05 13.03
N LEU A 50 -10.80 -3.22 12.75
CA LEU A 50 -12.22 -3.51 13.02
C LEU A 50 -12.51 -3.56 14.52
N GLU A 51 -11.61 -4.15 15.32
CA GLU A 51 -11.70 -4.16 16.77
C GLU A 51 -11.71 -2.73 17.33
N TYR A 52 -10.70 -1.92 16.97
CA TYR A 52 -10.60 -0.53 17.40
C TYR A 52 -11.85 0.28 17.01
N ALA A 53 -12.28 0.17 15.75
CA ALA A 53 -13.41 0.94 15.24
C ALA A 53 -14.75 0.57 15.89
N THR A 54 -14.87 -0.62 16.45
CA THR A 54 -16.11 -1.13 17.07
C THR A 54 -16.03 -1.22 18.60
N GLY A 55 -14.93 -0.76 19.20
CA GLY A 55 -14.68 -0.92 20.63
C GLY A 55 -14.70 -2.39 21.07
N GLY A 56 -14.23 -3.29 20.21
CA GLY A 56 -14.20 -4.74 20.42
C GLY A 56 -15.51 -5.48 20.17
N THR A 57 -16.61 -4.78 19.86
CA THR A 57 -17.92 -5.44 19.69
C THR A 57 -18.07 -6.20 18.37
N MET A 58 -17.23 -5.87 17.37
CA MET A 58 -17.33 -6.37 16.00
C MET A 58 -18.73 -6.19 15.40
N GLN A 59 -19.40 -5.08 15.76
CA GLN A 59 -20.73 -4.74 15.31
C GLN A 59 -20.84 -3.29 14.85
N VAL A 60 -21.63 -3.04 13.81
CA VAL A 60 -21.95 -1.69 13.29
C VAL A 60 -23.45 -1.58 13.08
N GLY A 61 -24.10 -0.64 13.77
CA GLY A 61 -25.55 -0.45 13.67
C GLY A 61 -26.37 -1.70 14.05
N GLY A 62 -25.86 -2.50 15.01
CA GLY A 62 -26.46 -3.77 15.43
C GLY A 62 -26.16 -4.97 14.52
N ASN A 63 -25.44 -4.77 13.42
CA ASN A 63 -25.06 -5.82 12.48
C ASN A 63 -23.66 -6.35 12.80
N LYS A 64 -23.49 -7.68 12.85
CA LYS A 64 -22.19 -8.31 13.07
C LYS A 64 -21.28 -8.18 11.84
N LEU A 65 -20.01 -7.86 12.06
CA LEU A 65 -18.98 -7.93 11.03
C LEU A 65 -18.45 -9.37 10.93
N VAL A 66 -18.49 -9.93 9.72
CA VAL A 66 -17.99 -11.28 9.42
C VAL A 66 -16.90 -11.17 8.35
N VAL A 67 -15.65 -11.44 8.73
CA VAL A 67 -14.51 -11.45 7.81
C VAL A 67 -14.36 -12.84 7.20
N ILE A 68 -14.33 -12.90 5.87
CA ILE A 68 -14.17 -14.13 5.08
C ILE A 68 -12.82 -14.05 4.38
N GLU A 69 -11.92 -14.96 4.72
CA GLU A 69 -10.59 -15.00 4.10
C GLU A 69 -10.61 -15.79 2.79
N LYS A 70 -9.91 -15.27 1.78
CA LYS A 70 -9.79 -15.87 0.45
C LYS A 70 -8.34 -15.76 -0.04
N ASP A 71 -7.69 -16.90 -0.25
CA ASP A 71 -6.28 -16.94 -0.65
C ASP A 71 -6.11 -16.88 -2.17
N THR A 72 -5.42 -15.86 -2.66
CA THR A 72 -5.08 -15.68 -4.08
C THR A 72 -3.83 -16.45 -4.50
N GLN A 73 -3.01 -16.90 -3.54
CA GLN A 73 -1.69 -17.52 -3.77
C GLN A 73 -0.72 -16.62 -4.58
N GLY A 74 -0.98 -15.31 -4.65
CA GLY A 74 -0.26 -14.37 -5.52
C GLY A 74 -0.52 -14.57 -7.02
N LYS A 75 -1.56 -15.31 -7.41
CA LYS A 75 -1.87 -15.66 -8.80
C LYS A 75 -3.09 -14.90 -9.33
N PRO A 76 -2.98 -14.14 -10.44
CA PRO A 76 -4.09 -13.34 -10.97
C PRO A 76 -5.39 -14.12 -11.24
N ASP A 77 -5.31 -15.32 -11.84
CA ASP A 77 -6.50 -16.13 -12.15
C ASP A 77 -7.19 -16.68 -10.90
N VAL A 78 -6.41 -17.02 -9.87
CA VAL A 78 -6.95 -17.46 -8.57
C VAL A 78 -7.61 -16.27 -7.88
N GLY A 79 -6.98 -15.09 -7.87
CA GLY A 79 -7.57 -13.87 -7.29
C GLY A 79 -8.91 -13.49 -7.91
N LYS A 80 -9.05 -13.57 -9.24
CA LYS A 80 -10.34 -13.39 -9.93
C LYS A 80 -11.40 -14.37 -9.43
N SER A 81 -11.06 -15.66 -9.42
CA SER A 81 -11.98 -16.73 -9.03
C SER A 81 -12.41 -16.59 -7.57
N GLN A 82 -11.48 -16.24 -6.68
CA GLN A 82 -11.73 -16.03 -5.26
C GLN A 82 -12.62 -14.82 -4.99
N LEU A 83 -12.39 -13.71 -5.70
CA LEU A 83 -13.24 -12.51 -5.58
C LEU A 83 -14.66 -12.78 -6.10
N ALA A 84 -14.77 -13.47 -7.24
CA ALA A 84 -16.07 -13.87 -7.80
C ALA A 84 -16.84 -14.76 -6.80
N ALA A 85 -16.19 -15.80 -6.25
CA ALA A 85 -16.79 -16.67 -5.23
C ALA A 85 -17.19 -15.89 -3.96
N ALA A 86 -16.36 -14.94 -3.49
CA ALA A 86 -16.68 -14.10 -2.35
C ALA A 86 -17.97 -13.29 -2.56
N TYR A 87 -18.16 -12.72 -3.75
CA TYR A 87 -19.36 -11.95 -4.07
C TYR A 87 -20.58 -12.80 -4.41
N ALA A 88 -20.38 -13.90 -5.15
CA ALA A 88 -21.43 -14.78 -5.65
C ALA A 88 -21.94 -15.75 -4.58
N ASP A 89 -21.03 -16.45 -3.90
CA ASP A 89 -21.36 -17.59 -3.05
C ASP A 89 -21.44 -17.14 -1.60
N ASP A 90 -20.40 -16.45 -1.10
CA ASP A 90 -20.35 -16.03 0.30
C ASP A 90 -21.17 -14.77 0.59
N LYS A 91 -21.70 -14.14 -0.47
CA LYS A 91 -22.51 -12.92 -0.43
C LYS A 91 -21.80 -11.77 0.31
N ALA A 92 -20.47 -11.65 0.16
CA ALA A 92 -19.72 -10.53 0.72
C ALA A 92 -20.29 -9.19 0.25
N ASP A 93 -20.52 -8.26 1.17
CA ASP A 93 -21.04 -6.92 0.89
C ASP A 93 -19.94 -6.01 0.31
N ILE A 94 -18.68 -6.25 0.72
CA ILE A 94 -17.48 -5.56 0.26
C ILE A 94 -16.29 -6.54 0.27
N ALA A 95 -15.32 -6.33 -0.62
CA ALA A 95 -14.02 -7.01 -0.55
C ALA A 95 -12.88 -6.03 -0.25
N VAL A 96 -11.84 -6.51 0.44
CA VAL A 96 -10.59 -5.82 0.71
C VAL A 96 -9.45 -6.67 0.14
N GLY A 97 -8.49 -6.05 -0.54
CA GLY A 97 -7.34 -6.74 -1.13
C GLY A 97 -7.04 -6.35 -2.57
N PRO A 98 -6.05 -6.97 -3.24
CA PRO A 98 -5.09 -7.95 -2.73
C PRO A 98 -3.69 -7.35 -2.48
N THR A 99 -2.74 -8.22 -2.07
CA THR A 99 -1.33 -7.87 -1.79
C THR A 99 -0.53 -7.55 -3.05
N SER A 100 -0.63 -8.39 -4.09
CA SER A 100 0.05 -8.18 -5.36
C SER A 100 -0.71 -7.22 -6.28
N SER A 101 -0.01 -6.21 -6.81
CA SER A 101 -0.57 -5.33 -7.86
C SER A 101 -1.03 -6.08 -9.11
N GLY A 102 -0.34 -7.16 -9.50
CA GLY A 102 -0.74 -7.97 -10.66
C GLY A 102 -2.07 -8.70 -10.42
N VAL A 103 -2.29 -9.17 -9.19
CA VAL A 103 -3.56 -9.79 -8.79
C VAL A 103 -4.66 -8.73 -8.69
N ALA A 104 -4.34 -7.55 -8.13
CA ALA A 104 -5.27 -6.44 -8.01
C ALA A 104 -5.85 -6.02 -9.37
N LEU A 105 -4.97 -5.82 -10.36
CA LEU A 105 -5.36 -5.46 -11.72
C LEU A 105 -6.29 -6.49 -12.37
N ALA A 106 -6.09 -7.77 -12.09
CA ALA A 106 -6.96 -8.83 -12.60
C ALA A 106 -8.32 -8.88 -11.88
N MET A 107 -8.39 -8.46 -10.62
CA MET A 107 -9.62 -8.42 -9.83
C MET A 107 -10.53 -7.21 -10.16
N LEU A 108 -10.01 -6.13 -10.73
CA LEU A 108 -10.80 -4.91 -10.97
C LEU A 108 -12.05 -5.14 -11.83
N PRO A 109 -11.99 -5.87 -12.97
CA PRO A 109 -13.18 -6.14 -13.79
C PRO A 109 -14.22 -7.01 -13.07
N VAL A 110 -13.79 -7.87 -12.14
CA VAL A 110 -14.71 -8.71 -11.35
C VAL A 110 -15.55 -7.84 -10.40
N ALA A 111 -14.95 -6.83 -9.77
CA ALA A 111 -15.69 -5.86 -8.95
C ALA A 111 -16.77 -5.12 -9.77
N GLU A 112 -16.45 -4.78 -11.02
CA GLU A 112 -17.38 -4.13 -11.94
C GLU A 112 -18.53 -5.05 -12.39
N GLU A 113 -18.21 -6.30 -12.77
CA GLU A 113 -19.18 -7.31 -13.18
C GLU A 113 -20.22 -7.56 -12.08
N TYR A 114 -19.75 -7.73 -10.84
CA TYR A 114 -20.61 -7.97 -9.68
C TYR A 114 -21.23 -6.70 -9.10
N LYS A 115 -20.83 -5.53 -9.57
CA LYS A 115 -21.24 -4.21 -9.07
C LYS A 115 -21.03 -4.07 -7.55
N LYS A 116 -19.90 -4.57 -7.05
CA LYS A 116 -19.54 -4.55 -5.62
C LYS A 116 -18.17 -3.95 -5.41
N ILE A 117 -18.03 -3.22 -4.30
CA ILE A 117 -16.81 -2.47 -4.00
C ILE A 117 -15.66 -3.41 -3.69
N LEU A 118 -14.55 -3.23 -4.40
CA LEU A 118 -13.24 -3.72 -4.02
C LEU A 118 -12.42 -2.56 -3.44
N LEU A 119 -12.08 -2.66 -2.16
CA LEU A 119 -11.16 -1.76 -1.49
C LEU A 119 -9.74 -2.30 -1.61
N VAL A 120 -8.95 -1.69 -2.49
CA VAL A 120 -7.58 -2.12 -2.76
C VAL A 120 -6.64 -1.73 -1.62
N GLU A 121 -5.97 -2.75 -1.08
CA GLU A 121 -4.95 -2.67 -0.03
C GLU A 121 -4.15 -3.99 -0.03
N PRO A 122 -2.80 -3.99 0.03
CA PRO A 122 -1.85 -2.88 -0.09
C PRO A 122 -1.41 -2.53 -1.53
N ALA A 123 -1.96 -3.15 -2.58
CA ALA A 123 -1.45 -2.99 -3.95
C ALA A 123 -1.30 -1.53 -4.44
N VAL A 124 -0.09 -1.19 -4.89
CA VAL A 124 0.37 0.19 -5.11
C VAL A 124 0.42 0.64 -6.58
N ALA A 125 0.13 -0.23 -7.55
CA ALA A 125 0.25 0.14 -8.98
C ALA A 125 -0.65 1.33 -9.33
N ASP A 126 -0.11 2.34 -10.00
CA ASP A 126 -0.85 3.59 -10.28
C ASP A 126 -2.06 3.33 -11.18
N SER A 127 -1.95 2.40 -12.13
CA SER A 127 -3.02 2.01 -13.06
C SER A 127 -4.31 1.56 -12.38
N ILE A 128 -4.25 1.06 -11.14
CA ILE A 128 -5.44 0.67 -10.35
C ILE A 128 -6.41 1.83 -10.13
N THR A 129 -5.90 3.04 -9.89
CA THR A 129 -6.71 4.27 -9.83
C THR A 129 -6.38 5.20 -10.99
N GLY A 130 -5.92 4.62 -12.10
CA GLY A 130 -5.53 5.31 -13.32
C GLY A 130 -6.32 4.75 -14.50
N ASP A 131 -5.62 4.27 -15.52
CA ASP A 131 -6.22 3.80 -16.78
C ASP A 131 -7.03 2.50 -16.66
N LYS A 132 -6.85 1.71 -15.59
CA LYS A 132 -7.60 0.46 -15.32
C LYS A 132 -8.71 0.63 -14.29
N TRP A 133 -8.91 1.83 -13.77
CA TRP A 133 -9.90 2.11 -12.75
C TRP A 133 -11.33 1.93 -13.27
N ASN A 134 -12.23 1.50 -12.38
CA ASN A 134 -13.67 1.58 -12.58
C ASN A 134 -14.36 2.04 -11.28
N ARG A 135 -15.64 2.41 -11.37
CA ARG A 135 -16.40 3.06 -10.28
C ARG A 135 -16.57 2.22 -8.99
N TYR A 136 -16.25 0.93 -9.01
CA TYR A 136 -16.32 0.05 -7.84
C TYR A 136 -14.97 -0.12 -7.14
N ILE A 137 -13.91 0.52 -7.65
CA ILE A 137 -12.57 0.46 -7.09
C ILE A 137 -12.33 1.68 -6.21
N PHE A 138 -12.10 1.39 -4.93
CA PHE A 138 -11.58 2.34 -3.97
C PHE A 138 -10.22 1.84 -3.48
N ARG A 139 -9.37 2.71 -2.94
CA ARG A 139 -8.04 2.33 -2.48
C ARG A 139 -7.67 3.08 -1.21
N THR A 140 -7.16 2.35 -0.22
CA THR A 140 -6.61 2.92 1.02
C THR A 140 -5.09 2.97 1.00
N GLY A 141 -4.44 1.93 0.46
CA GLY A 141 -3.00 1.91 0.27
C GLY A 141 -2.51 3.04 -0.62
N ARG A 142 -1.36 3.62 -0.29
CA ARG A 142 -0.70 4.60 -1.17
C ARG A 142 -0.38 4.00 -2.54
N ASN A 143 -0.28 4.85 -3.55
CA ASN A 143 0.18 4.45 -4.88
C ASN A 143 1.67 4.77 -5.09
N SER A 144 2.25 4.26 -6.18
CA SER A 144 3.69 4.40 -6.44
C SER A 144 4.07 5.86 -6.73
N SER A 145 3.17 6.61 -7.38
CA SER A 145 3.33 8.05 -7.57
C SER A 145 3.38 8.83 -6.25
N GLN A 146 2.57 8.48 -5.25
CA GLN A 146 2.59 9.13 -3.93
C GLN A 146 3.94 8.91 -3.22
N ASP A 147 4.48 7.69 -3.27
CA ASP A 147 5.81 7.38 -2.72
C ASP A 147 6.90 8.22 -3.42
N ALA A 148 6.86 8.32 -4.75
CA ALA A 148 7.81 9.12 -5.54
C ALA A 148 7.69 10.63 -5.26
N ILE A 149 6.48 11.18 -5.27
CA ILE A 149 6.21 12.60 -5.02
C ILE A 149 6.63 13.00 -3.60
N ALA A 150 6.33 12.18 -2.60
CA ALA A 150 6.72 12.47 -1.22
C ALA A 150 8.24 12.54 -1.06
N ASN A 151 8.98 11.64 -1.72
CA ASN A 151 10.44 11.67 -1.72
C ASN A 151 10.99 12.88 -2.47
N ALA A 152 10.38 13.26 -3.59
CA ALA A 152 10.76 14.48 -4.30
C ALA A 152 10.62 15.69 -3.37
N VAL A 153 9.46 15.87 -2.74
CA VAL A 153 9.20 16.97 -1.80
C VAL A 153 10.18 16.98 -0.61
N ALA A 154 10.53 15.81 -0.08
CA ALA A 154 11.48 15.70 1.04
C ALA A 154 12.90 16.16 0.66
N LEU A 155 13.30 15.93 -0.60
CA LEU A 155 14.65 16.21 -1.11
C LEU A 155 14.74 17.54 -1.87
N ASP A 156 13.61 18.17 -2.19
CA ASP A 156 13.50 19.38 -3.02
C ASP A 156 13.95 20.64 -2.29
N LYS A 157 15.27 20.85 -2.21
CA LYS A 157 15.89 22.04 -1.59
C LYS A 157 16.74 22.80 -2.62
N PRO A 158 16.82 24.15 -2.53
CA PRO A 158 17.75 24.92 -3.36
C PRO A 158 19.19 24.42 -3.23
N GLY A 159 19.92 24.36 -4.35
CA GLY A 159 21.31 23.90 -4.36
C GLY A 159 21.49 22.38 -4.27
N VAL A 160 20.41 21.59 -4.37
CA VAL A 160 20.47 20.13 -4.48
C VAL A 160 20.51 19.68 -5.94
N THR A 161 21.44 18.79 -6.25
CA THR A 161 21.55 18.11 -7.54
C THR A 161 21.35 16.62 -7.34
N ILE A 162 20.48 16.01 -8.15
CA ILE A 162 20.04 14.62 -7.99
C ILE A 162 20.39 13.82 -9.24
N ALA A 163 20.85 12.59 -9.06
CA ALA A 163 20.78 11.55 -10.08
C ALA A 163 19.90 10.41 -9.58
N THR A 164 19.09 9.82 -10.44
CA THR A 164 18.18 8.73 -10.04
C THR A 164 18.71 7.38 -10.48
N LEU A 165 18.54 6.34 -9.65
CA LEU A 165 18.80 4.95 -10.00
C LEU A 165 17.51 4.15 -9.89
N ALA A 166 17.07 3.55 -10.99
CA ALA A 166 15.84 2.75 -11.03
C ALA A 166 15.95 1.51 -11.92
N GLN A 167 14.99 0.58 -11.76
CA GLN A 167 14.85 -0.56 -12.67
C GLN A 167 14.19 -0.13 -14.00
N ASP A 168 14.65 -0.68 -15.11
CA ASP A 168 14.12 -0.41 -16.46
C ASP A 168 12.81 -1.17 -16.74
N TYR A 169 11.76 -0.79 -16.02
CA TYR A 169 10.38 -1.22 -16.26
C TYR A 169 9.40 -0.17 -15.71
N ALA A 170 8.09 -0.40 -15.88
CA ALA A 170 7.04 0.56 -15.56
C ALA A 170 7.20 1.20 -14.17
N PHE A 171 7.34 0.43 -13.09
CA PHE A 171 7.49 0.99 -11.75
C PHE A 171 8.69 1.93 -11.61
N GLY A 172 9.85 1.57 -12.15
CA GLY A 172 11.04 2.41 -12.07
C GLY A 172 10.91 3.67 -12.92
N ARG A 173 10.41 3.54 -14.15
CA ARG A 173 10.24 4.68 -15.08
C ARG A 173 9.15 5.66 -14.61
N ASP A 174 7.99 5.13 -14.23
CA ASP A 174 6.86 5.94 -13.77
C ASP A 174 7.19 6.60 -12.43
N GLY A 175 7.89 5.88 -11.53
CA GLY A 175 8.39 6.44 -10.27
C GLY A 175 9.39 7.59 -10.48
N VAL A 176 10.39 7.41 -11.35
CA VAL A 176 11.35 8.49 -11.68
C VAL A 176 10.65 9.68 -12.36
N LYS A 177 9.68 9.42 -13.23
CA LYS A 177 8.87 10.48 -13.86
C LYS A 177 8.08 11.27 -12.82
N ALA A 178 7.33 10.59 -11.94
CA ALA A 178 6.55 11.24 -10.88
C ALA A 178 7.45 12.02 -9.91
N PHE A 179 8.62 11.47 -9.56
CA PHE A 179 9.62 12.16 -8.74
C PHE A 179 10.10 13.45 -9.42
N ARG A 180 10.48 13.38 -10.71
CA ARG A 180 10.92 14.54 -11.50
C ARG A 180 9.87 15.63 -11.58
N ASP A 181 8.64 15.25 -11.93
CA ASP A 181 7.54 16.19 -12.15
C ASP A 181 7.16 16.93 -10.86
N ALA A 182 7.50 16.38 -9.69
CA ALA A 182 7.24 16.99 -8.38
C ALA A 182 8.34 17.93 -7.87
N LEU A 183 9.56 17.88 -8.43
CA LEU A 183 10.66 18.77 -8.03
C LEU A 183 10.44 20.20 -8.52
N LYS A 184 10.73 21.19 -7.66
CA LYS A 184 10.63 22.63 -7.99
C LYS A 184 11.97 23.35 -7.91
N HIS A 185 12.88 22.91 -7.06
CA HIS A 185 14.14 23.59 -6.74
C HIS A 185 15.37 22.74 -7.05
N ALA A 186 15.35 21.45 -6.71
CA ALA A 186 16.40 20.51 -7.02
C ALA A 186 16.40 20.16 -8.52
N LYS A 187 17.56 19.77 -9.04
CA LYS A 187 17.72 19.43 -10.47
C LYS A 187 18.15 17.98 -10.63
N ILE A 188 17.44 17.24 -11.48
CA ILE A 188 17.91 15.93 -11.92
C ILE A 188 18.91 16.14 -13.07
N VAL A 189 20.11 15.59 -12.92
CA VAL A 189 21.18 15.69 -13.93
C VAL A 189 21.45 14.39 -14.66
N HIS A 190 20.97 13.26 -14.12
CA HIS A 190 21.09 11.95 -14.76
C HIS A 190 19.99 10.99 -14.27
N GLU A 191 19.54 10.13 -15.15
CA GLU A 191 18.63 9.03 -14.85
C GLU A 191 19.28 7.72 -15.29
N GLU A 192 19.62 6.88 -14.32
CA GLU A 192 20.19 5.57 -14.56
C GLU A 192 19.09 4.51 -14.45
N TYR A 193 18.84 3.81 -15.55
CA TYR A 193 17.92 2.67 -15.61
C TYR A 193 18.72 1.39 -15.83
N LEU A 194 18.58 0.43 -14.93
CA LEU A 194 19.26 -0.87 -15.01
C LEU A 194 18.25 -2.01 -15.18
N PRO A 195 18.63 -3.13 -15.82
CA PRO A 195 17.78 -4.32 -15.90
C PRO A 195 17.25 -4.77 -14.54
N THR A 196 16.04 -5.32 -14.50
CA THR A 196 15.42 -5.82 -13.26
C THR A 196 16.21 -6.93 -12.57
N SER A 197 17.01 -7.69 -13.35
CA SER A 197 17.89 -8.76 -12.88
C SER A 197 19.29 -8.30 -12.47
N THR A 198 19.57 -7.00 -12.45
CA THR A 198 20.90 -6.47 -12.12
C THR A 198 21.33 -6.85 -10.71
N THR A 199 22.55 -7.41 -10.62
CA THR A 199 23.22 -7.78 -9.37
C THR A 199 24.58 -7.10 -9.20
N ASP A 200 25.22 -6.71 -10.30
CA ASP A 200 26.41 -5.85 -10.33
C ASP A 200 26.02 -4.43 -10.73
N PHE A 201 26.23 -3.49 -9.81
CA PHE A 201 25.87 -2.09 -9.97
C PHE A 201 27.06 -1.20 -10.35
N THR A 202 28.26 -1.76 -10.54
CA THR A 202 29.51 -1.00 -10.65
C THR A 202 29.49 -0.01 -11.82
N ALA A 203 29.10 -0.46 -13.01
CA ALA A 203 29.06 0.39 -14.18
C ALA A 203 27.98 1.50 -14.07
N GLY A 204 26.81 1.17 -13.53
CA GLY A 204 25.73 2.14 -13.29
C GLY A 204 26.12 3.18 -12.24
N ALA A 205 26.76 2.74 -11.15
CA ALA A 205 27.29 3.61 -10.11
C ALA A 205 28.33 4.59 -10.64
N GLN A 206 29.27 4.14 -11.48
CA GLN A 206 30.29 5.01 -12.04
C GLN A 206 29.67 6.13 -12.90
N ARG A 207 28.66 5.81 -13.73
CA ARG A 207 27.92 6.83 -14.49
C ARG A 207 27.20 7.83 -13.58
N LEU A 208 26.58 7.35 -12.50
CA LEU A 208 25.97 8.21 -11.50
C LEU A 208 27.00 9.14 -10.86
N PHE A 209 28.16 8.62 -10.45
CA PHE A 209 29.22 9.41 -9.83
C PHE A 209 29.78 10.46 -10.78
N ASP A 210 30.06 10.08 -12.04
CA ASP A 210 30.57 11.00 -13.06
C ASP A 210 29.58 12.12 -13.36
N SER A 211 28.27 11.86 -13.30
CA SER A 211 27.24 12.88 -13.50
C SER A 211 27.15 13.91 -12.35
N LEU A 212 27.60 13.54 -11.15
CA LEU A 212 27.42 14.31 -9.92
C LEU A 212 28.71 14.93 -9.37
N LYS A 213 29.88 14.30 -9.54
CA LYS A 213 31.11 14.64 -8.80
C LYS A 213 31.52 16.11 -8.89
N ASP A 214 31.35 16.72 -10.06
CA ASP A 214 31.74 18.11 -10.35
C ASP A 214 30.60 19.12 -10.14
N LYS A 215 29.44 18.68 -9.64
CA LYS A 215 28.29 19.56 -9.38
C LYS A 215 28.48 20.32 -8.06
N PRO A 216 28.12 21.62 -8.01
CA PRO A 216 28.14 22.38 -6.77
C PRO A 216 27.00 21.97 -5.84
N GLY A 217 27.12 22.32 -4.55
CA GLY A 217 26.07 22.10 -3.56
C GLY A 217 25.92 20.63 -3.12
N ARG A 218 24.73 20.28 -2.64
CA ARG A 218 24.41 18.93 -2.14
C ARG A 218 24.13 18.00 -3.32
N LYS A 219 24.74 16.83 -3.33
CA LYS A 219 24.64 15.84 -4.42
C LYS A 219 24.02 14.56 -3.89
N ILE A 220 22.97 14.08 -4.56
CA ILE A 220 22.20 12.93 -4.08
C ILE A 220 22.00 11.92 -5.20
N ILE A 221 22.24 10.65 -4.91
CA ILE A 221 21.72 9.53 -5.69
C ILE A 221 20.42 9.08 -5.04
N PHE A 222 19.29 9.27 -5.72
CA PHE A 222 17.99 8.79 -5.28
C PHE A 222 17.68 7.41 -5.89
N ILE A 223 17.51 6.41 -5.05
CA ILE A 223 17.32 5.01 -5.47
C ILE A 223 15.83 4.63 -5.36
N ILE A 224 15.26 4.15 -6.48
CA ILE A 224 13.92 3.58 -6.58
C ILE A 224 14.05 2.13 -7.08
N TRP A 225 13.90 1.14 -6.20
CA TRP A 225 14.15 -0.26 -6.55
C TRP A 225 13.19 -1.20 -5.83
N ALA A 226 12.69 -2.22 -6.54
CA ALA A 226 11.80 -3.23 -5.99
C ALA A 226 12.33 -4.65 -6.21
N GLY A 227 12.06 -5.52 -5.24
CA GLY A 227 12.38 -6.94 -5.32
C GLY A 227 13.86 -7.24 -5.17
N ALA A 228 14.34 -8.21 -5.96
CA ALA A 228 15.70 -8.73 -5.85
C ALA A 228 16.76 -7.70 -6.27
N GLY A 229 18.00 -7.94 -5.83
CA GLY A 229 19.11 -7.01 -5.97
C GLY A 229 19.34 -6.19 -4.69
N ASN A 230 20.49 -5.53 -4.61
CA ASN A 230 20.79 -4.59 -3.55
C ASN A 230 21.52 -3.37 -4.15
N PRO A 231 20.77 -2.39 -4.71
CA PRO A 231 21.38 -1.20 -5.31
C PRO A 231 22.15 -0.36 -4.29
N PHE A 232 21.95 -0.56 -2.99
CA PHE A 232 22.71 0.12 -1.94
C PHE A 232 24.18 -0.33 -1.87
N LYS A 233 24.55 -1.44 -2.55
CA LYS A 233 25.96 -1.85 -2.71
C LYS A 233 26.82 -0.81 -3.43
N ILE A 234 26.23 0.16 -4.15
CA ILE A 234 26.99 1.26 -4.72
C ILE A 234 27.72 2.10 -3.65
N ALA A 235 27.31 2.00 -2.38
CA ALA A 235 28.00 2.62 -1.26
C ALA A 235 29.42 2.06 -1.05
N ASP A 236 29.65 0.79 -1.40
CA ASP A 236 30.97 0.14 -1.29
C ASP A 236 31.99 0.76 -2.25
N LEU A 237 31.54 1.49 -3.27
CA LEU A 237 32.36 2.23 -4.23
C LEU A 237 32.72 3.65 -3.76
N ASP A 238 32.42 3.95 -2.49
CA ASP A 238 32.71 5.19 -1.78
C ASP A 238 32.27 6.47 -2.53
N PRO A 239 30.95 6.69 -2.74
CA PRO A 239 30.44 7.95 -3.28
C PRO A 239 30.77 9.17 -2.41
N LYS A 240 31.06 8.97 -1.12
CA LYS A 240 31.35 10.05 -0.16
C LYS A 240 32.64 10.78 -0.49
N ARG A 241 33.62 10.13 -1.14
CA ARG A 241 34.84 10.80 -1.66
C ARG A 241 34.53 11.92 -2.67
N TYR A 242 33.37 11.88 -3.31
CA TYR A 242 32.88 12.92 -4.22
C TYR A 242 31.84 13.84 -3.56
N GLY A 243 31.60 13.70 -2.26
CA GLY A 243 30.54 14.40 -1.53
C GLY A 243 29.13 14.05 -2.02
N ILE A 244 28.92 12.80 -2.47
CA ILE A 244 27.63 12.30 -2.94
C ILE A 244 26.95 11.50 -1.82
N GLU A 245 25.72 11.87 -1.51
CA GLU A 245 24.83 11.17 -0.59
C GLU A 245 23.95 10.15 -1.32
N ILE A 246 23.45 9.15 -0.60
CA ILE A 246 22.44 8.22 -1.10
C ILE A 246 21.14 8.51 -0.35
N ALA A 247 20.03 8.55 -1.08
CA ALA A 247 18.67 8.70 -0.57
C ALA A 247 17.75 7.66 -1.19
N THR A 248 16.68 7.30 -0.49
CA THR A 248 15.66 6.35 -0.96
C THR A 248 14.38 6.52 -0.13
N GLY A 249 13.26 5.97 -0.62
CA GLY A 249 12.03 5.90 0.16
C GLY A 249 12.15 4.92 1.33
N GLY A 250 11.37 5.14 2.38
CA GLY A 250 11.27 4.15 3.46
C GLY A 250 10.67 2.82 2.99
N ASN A 251 10.81 1.79 3.82
CA ASN A 251 10.40 0.44 3.47
C ASN A 251 9.82 -0.28 4.71
N ILE A 252 9.42 -1.55 4.57
CA ILE A 252 9.09 -2.38 5.73
C ILE A 252 10.31 -2.58 6.64
N LEU A 253 10.07 -2.84 7.93
CA LEU A 253 11.13 -2.97 8.95
C LEU A 253 12.26 -3.95 8.56
N PRO A 254 11.97 -5.16 8.02
CA PRO A 254 13.02 -6.09 7.60
C PRO A 254 13.92 -5.52 6.50
N ALA A 255 13.36 -4.81 5.52
CA ALA A 255 14.13 -4.18 4.45
C ALA A 255 14.98 -3.01 4.96
N MET A 256 14.44 -2.21 5.90
CA MET A 256 15.16 -1.09 6.51
C MET A 256 16.31 -1.51 7.42
N ALA A 257 16.48 -2.81 7.73
CA ALA A 257 17.69 -3.28 8.42
C ALA A 257 18.97 -2.91 7.64
N ALA A 258 18.92 -2.95 6.30
CA ALA A 258 20.03 -2.54 5.44
C ALA A 258 20.34 -1.03 5.54
N TYR A 259 19.36 -0.21 5.95
CA TYR A 259 19.52 1.25 6.03
C TYR A 259 20.40 1.67 7.22
N LYS A 260 20.68 0.76 8.16
CA LYS A 260 21.65 1.00 9.26
C LYS A 260 23.04 1.40 8.76
N ASN A 261 23.40 0.99 7.53
CA ASN A 261 24.67 1.36 6.90
C ASN A 261 24.69 2.81 6.36
N PHE A 262 23.57 3.52 6.45
CA PHE A 262 23.36 4.85 5.89
C PHE A 262 22.88 5.86 6.96
N PRO A 263 23.70 6.12 8.01
CA PRO A 263 23.33 7.10 9.03
C PRO A 263 23.14 8.48 8.41
N GLY A 264 22.02 9.13 8.73
CA GLY A 264 21.64 10.44 8.19
C GLY A 264 20.98 10.43 6.81
N MET A 265 20.73 9.24 6.22
CA MET A 265 19.98 9.16 4.97
C MET A 265 18.56 9.71 5.13
N GLU A 266 18.21 10.67 4.28
CA GLU A 266 16.89 11.30 4.23
C GLU A 266 16.03 10.68 3.11
N GLY A 267 14.72 10.75 3.29
CA GLY A 267 13.71 10.31 2.33
C GLY A 267 12.31 10.51 2.89
N ALA A 268 11.31 10.03 2.17
CA ALA A 268 9.92 9.95 2.64
C ALA A 268 9.49 8.49 2.78
N THR A 269 8.58 8.22 3.70
CA THR A 269 8.05 6.88 3.95
C THR A 269 6.53 6.93 4.11
N TYR A 270 5.85 5.89 3.63
CA TYR A 270 4.42 5.70 3.84
C TYR A 270 4.08 5.60 5.33
N TYR A 271 4.85 4.83 6.09
CA TYR A 271 4.59 4.58 7.50
C TYR A 271 5.85 4.10 8.23
N TYR A 272 6.06 4.63 9.43
CA TYR A 272 6.98 4.10 10.43
C TYR A 272 6.29 4.20 11.79
N PHE A 273 6.18 3.11 12.53
CA PHE A 273 5.36 3.01 13.75
C PHE A 273 5.65 4.11 14.80
N GLY A 274 6.90 4.57 14.89
CA GLY A 274 7.30 5.62 15.83
C GLY A 274 7.02 7.07 15.39
N ILE A 275 6.59 7.32 14.14
CA ILE A 275 6.42 8.68 13.59
C ILE A 275 5.01 9.25 13.87
N PRO A 276 3.88 8.63 13.45
CA PRO A 276 2.57 9.21 13.67
C PRO A 276 2.28 9.40 15.16
N LYS A 277 1.67 10.54 15.51
CA LYS A 277 1.24 10.87 16.88
C LYS A 277 -0.25 11.12 16.87
N ASN A 278 -1.02 10.06 17.09
CA ASN A 278 -2.47 10.11 17.17
C ASN A 278 -3.00 8.88 17.92
N PRO A 279 -4.21 8.95 18.51
CA PRO A 279 -4.75 7.88 19.34
C PRO A 279 -4.85 6.52 18.66
N VAL A 280 -5.13 6.48 17.35
CA VAL A 280 -5.26 5.23 16.59
C VAL A 280 -3.91 4.54 16.47
N ASN A 281 -2.86 5.29 16.13
CA ASN A 281 -1.51 4.76 16.02
C ASN A 281 -0.95 4.36 17.38
N ASP A 282 -1.19 5.17 18.41
CA ASP A 282 -0.69 4.88 19.76
C ASP A 282 -1.29 3.58 20.30
N TRP A 283 -2.59 3.34 20.07
CA TRP A 283 -3.24 2.06 20.38
C TRP A 283 -2.66 0.89 19.56
N LEU A 284 -2.55 1.05 18.23
CA LEU A 284 -2.01 0.00 17.35
C LEU A 284 -0.59 -0.43 17.74
N VAL A 285 0.25 0.50 18.20
CA VAL A 285 1.64 0.22 18.57
C VAL A 285 1.74 -0.42 19.96
N SER A 286 0.76 -0.22 20.84
CA SER A 286 0.77 -0.78 22.19
C SER A 286 0.28 -2.22 22.30
N GLU A 287 -0.55 -2.66 21.35
CA GLU A 287 -1.08 -4.04 21.25
C GLU A 287 -0.11 -4.99 20.53
#